data_AF-A0ABC8KWN7-F1
#
_entry.id   AF-A0ABC8KWN7-F1
#
_cell.length_a   1.000
_cell.length_b   1.000
_cell.length_c   1.000
_cell.angle_alpha   90.00
_cell.angle_beta   90.00
_cell.angle_gamma   90.00
#
_symmetry.space_group_name_H-M   'P 1'
#
loop_
_entity.id
_entity.type
_entity.pdbx_description
1 polymer ?
#
loop_
_entity_poly.entity_id
_entity_poly.type
_entity_poly.pdbx_seq_one_letter_code
_entity_poly.pdbx_strand_id
1 'polypeptide(L)'
;MGAVARTVFPVCESLCCFCPALRARSRHPVKRYKQLLADIFPRSPDEQPNDRKISKLCEYAAKNPLRIPKITTYLEQRCYKELRMEQFHSVRIVMCIYKKLLVACNEQMSLFASSYLGLIHILLDQSRHDEMRVLGCEAIYDFVTSQTEGTYMFNLDGLIPKICPLAHELGEEERTIHLCSAGLQALSSLVWFMGEFSHISVEFDNVVSVVLENYGGVVQSSTGSVQQDNNNNASELSPAEAETRIASWTRIVDDRGKAIVSAEDAKNPKFWSRVCLHNLAKLAKEATTVRRVLESLFRYFDFNEVWSTENGLALYVLQDVQLLIERSGQNTHFLLSILIKHMDHKNVLKKPKMQLDIVYVATALAQQTKVQPSVAIIGALSDMIRHLRKSIHCSLDDSNLGNEMIQYNLKFETAVEQCLVQLSQKVGDAGPILDIMAVMLESMSNITVMARTLIAAVFRTAQIIAAIPNLSYENKARLLIP
;
A
#
# COMPACT_ATOMS: atom_id res chain seq x y z
N MET A 1 72.97 31.83 3.34
CA MET A 1 72.65 33.18 3.83
C MET A 1 72.24 34.02 2.63
N GLY A 2 71.10 34.69 2.53
CA GLY A 2 70.01 34.91 3.46
C GLY A 2 68.71 35.18 2.69
N ALA A 3 67.59 35.14 3.41
CA ALA A 3 66.23 35.29 2.93
C ALA A 3 65.64 36.66 3.29
N VAL A 4 64.40 36.89 2.80
CA VAL A 4 63.33 37.79 3.32
C VAL A 4 63.37 39.23 2.75
N ALA A 5 62.31 39.96 2.35
CA ALA A 5 60.82 39.87 2.37
C ALA A 5 60.26 40.88 1.32
N ARG A 6 59.15 40.58 0.60
CA ARG A 6 57.74 41.04 0.83
C ARG A 6 57.50 42.55 1.00
N THR A 7 56.74 43.14 0.06
CA THR A 7 55.58 44.09 0.18
C THR A 7 55.12 44.44 -1.25
N VAL A 8 53.97 43.99 -1.81
CA VAL A 8 52.53 44.29 -1.56
C VAL A 8 52.08 45.71 -1.97
N PHE A 9 51.62 45.81 -3.24
CA PHE A 9 50.41 46.51 -3.79
C PHE A 9 50.27 48.05 -3.70
N PRO A 10 49.26 48.71 -4.34
CA PRO A 10 48.31 48.34 -5.43
C PRO A 10 48.17 49.47 -6.51
N VAL A 11 47.08 49.45 -7.30
CA VAL A 11 46.49 50.51 -8.15
C VAL A 11 46.62 50.26 -9.66
N CYS A 12 45.90 49.25 -10.16
CA CYS A 12 45.32 49.25 -11.53
C CYS A 12 44.21 48.18 -11.69
N GLU A 13 43.48 47.82 -10.62
CA GLU A 13 42.38 46.85 -10.70
C GLU A 13 41.00 47.47 -10.92
N SER A 14 40.89 48.80 -10.94
CA SER A 14 39.66 49.52 -11.29
C SER A 14 39.89 50.33 -12.57
N LEU A 15 38.86 50.37 -13.43
CA LEU A 15 38.78 51.10 -14.71
C LEU A 15 39.26 50.37 -15.97
N CYS A 16 38.48 49.37 -16.37
CA CYS A 16 38.14 49.28 -17.79
C CYS A 16 36.67 48.83 -17.93
N CYS A 17 35.76 49.81 -17.96
CA CYS A 17 34.32 49.59 -18.16
C CYS A 17 33.96 49.37 -19.64
N PHE A 18 34.91 49.58 -20.57
CA PHE A 18 34.68 49.51 -22.02
C PHE A 18 35.07 48.16 -22.66
N CYS A 19 35.77 47.27 -21.93
CA CYS A 19 36.17 45.96 -22.43
C CYS A 19 35.93 44.85 -21.37
N PRO A 20 34.70 44.31 -21.23
CA PRO A 20 34.38 43.25 -20.27
C PRO A 20 35.27 42.00 -20.41
N ALA A 21 35.79 41.75 -21.61
CA ALA A 21 36.67 40.64 -21.95
C ALA A 21 38.09 40.73 -21.36
N LEU A 22 38.50 41.87 -20.79
CA LEU A 22 39.85 42.08 -20.25
C LEU A 22 39.93 42.11 -18.71
N ARG A 23 38.82 41.93 -17.99
CA ARG A 23 38.85 41.80 -16.52
C ARG A 23 39.73 40.62 -16.10
N ALA A 24 40.46 40.70 -14.98
CA ALA A 24 41.19 39.55 -14.43
C ALA A 24 40.29 38.30 -14.27
N ARG A 25 38.98 38.50 -14.03
CA ARG A 25 37.97 37.43 -13.95
C ARG A 25 37.65 36.74 -15.30
N SER A 26 37.91 37.37 -16.45
CA SER A 26 37.71 36.78 -17.79
C SER A 26 38.86 35.86 -18.25
N ARG A 27 40.03 35.92 -17.58
CA ARG A 27 41.23 35.14 -17.92
C ARG A 27 41.31 33.78 -17.21
N HIS A 28 40.35 33.45 -16.36
CA HIS A 28 40.27 32.12 -15.76
C HIS A 28 39.50 31.17 -16.70
N PRO A 29 40.06 30.02 -17.09
CA PRO A 29 39.33 29.06 -17.92
C PRO A 29 38.04 28.65 -17.21
N VAL A 30 36.90 28.93 -17.84
CA VAL A 30 35.60 28.53 -17.32
C VAL A 30 35.58 27.01 -17.31
N LYS A 31 35.50 26.43 -16.11
CA LYS A 31 35.44 24.97 -15.94
C LYS A 31 34.30 24.43 -16.82
N ARG A 32 34.59 23.40 -17.63
CA ARG A 32 33.67 22.85 -18.65
C ARG A 32 32.24 22.63 -18.16
N TYR A 33 32.06 22.12 -16.94
CA TYR A 33 30.72 21.91 -16.35
C TYR A 33 29.91 23.21 -16.20
N LYS A 34 30.55 24.35 -15.95
CA LYS A 34 29.87 25.66 -15.84
C LYS A 34 29.37 26.14 -17.20
N GLN A 35 30.10 25.86 -18.28
CA GLN A 35 29.64 26.16 -19.65
C GLN A 35 28.43 25.30 -20.00
N LEU A 36 28.52 23.99 -19.74
CA LEU A 36 27.40 23.06 -19.96
C LEU A 36 26.15 23.49 -19.17
N LEU A 37 26.30 23.88 -17.91
CA LEU A 37 25.20 24.40 -17.10
C LEU A 37 24.62 25.71 -17.67
N ALA A 38 25.47 26.65 -18.10
CA ALA A 38 25.01 27.91 -18.67
C ALA A 38 24.24 27.72 -19.99
N ASP A 39 24.60 26.71 -20.78
CA ASP A 39 23.95 26.43 -22.07
C ASP A 39 22.57 25.78 -21.93
N ILE A 40 22.29 25.11 -20.80
CA ILE A 40 21.04 24.37 -20.56
C ILE A 40 19.87 25.31 -20.26
N PHE A 41 20.09 26.36 -19.47
CA PHE A 41 18.98 27.24 -19.05
C PHE A 41 18.68 28.28 -20.13
N PRO A 42 17.46 28.27 -20.70
CA PRO A 42 17.07 29.16 -21.78
C PRO A 42 16.97 30.61 -21.31
N ARG A 43 17.04 31.55 -22.25
CA ARG A 43 16.83 32.99 -21.97
C ARG A 43 15.35 33.40 -22.01
N SER A 44 14.49 32.57 -22.60
CA SER A 44 13.04 32.75 -22.68
C SER A 44 12.31 31.61 -21.98
N PRO A 45 11.18 31.88 -21.30
CA PRO A 45 10.42 30.87 -20.54
C PRO A 45 9.68 29.84 -21.41
N ASP A 46 9.47 30.12 -22.71
CA ASP A 46 8.71 29.25 -23.63
C ASP A 46 9.56 28.15 -24.31
N GLU A 47 10.89 28.16 -24.12
CA GLU A 47 11.78 27.16 -24.72
C GLU A 47 11.77 25.87 -23.90
N GLN A 48 11.34 24.74 -24.47
CA GLN A 48 11.34 23.46 -23.75
C GLN A 48 12.75 23.05 -23.26
N PRO A 49 12.86 22.28 -22.15
CA PRO A 49 14.14 21.75 -21.68
C PRO A 49 14.88 21.02 -22.80
N ASN A 50 16.10 21.48 -23.12
CA ASN A 50 16.86 20.90 -24.22
C ASN A 50 17.51 19.58 -23.79
N ASP A 51 16.82 18.49 -24.08
CA ASP A 51 17.18 17.13 -23.69
C ASP A 51 18.64 16.75 -24.06
N ARG A 52 19.10 17.17 -25.25
CA ARG A 52 20.46 16.92 -25.73
C ARG A 52 21.51 17.62 -24.87
N LYS A 53 21.25 18.87 -24.47
CA LYS A 53 22.16 19.64 -23.60
C LYS A 53 22.22 19.06 -22.19
N ILE A 54 21.07 18.62 -21.66
CA ILE A 54 20.99 17.94 -20.36
C ILE A 54 21.78 16.63 -20.41
N SER A 55 21.57 15.79 -21.43
CA SER A 55 22.32 14.53 -21.62
C SER A 55 23.83 14.77 -21.65
N LYS A 56 24.30 15.81 -22.36
CA LYS A 56 25.72 16.17 -22.43
C LYS A 56 26.32 16.52 -21.06
N LEU A 57 25.56 17.18 -20.19
CA LEU A 57 25.99 17.46 -18.81
C LEU A 57 26.08 16.17 -18.00
N CYS A 58 25.07 15.29 -18.09
CA CYS A 58 25.02 14.04 -17.36
C CYS A 58 26.12 13.06 -17.81
N GLU A 59 26.39 12.94 -19.12
CA GLU A 59 27.53 12.18 -19.66
C GLU A 59 28.88 12.72 -19.17
N TYR A 60 29.00 14.05 -19.11
CA TYR A 60 30.19 14.67 -18.54
C TYR A 60 30.33 14.36 -17.05
N ALA A 61 29.23 14.39 -16.28
CA ALA A 61 29.20 14.09 -14.86
C ALA A 61 29.59 12.63 -14.57
N ALA A 62 29.05 11.67 -15.34
CA ALA A 62 29.39 10.26 -15.25
C ALA A 62 30.90 10.01 -15.47
N LYS A 63 31.49 10.68 -16.46
CA LYS A 63 32.94 10.61 -16.74
C LYS A 63 33.80 11.36 -15.72
N ASN A 64 33.20 12.22 -14.89
CA ASN A 64 33.92 13.08 -13.94
C ASN A 64 33.23 13.12 -12.55
N PRO A 65 33.17 12.00 -11.80
CA PRO A 65 32.41 11.92 -10.55
C PRO A 65 32.73 13.01 -9.52
N LEU A 66 34.01 13.40 -9.40
CA LEU A 66 34.46 14.48 -8.50
C LEU A 66 33.88 15.87 -8.82
N ARG A 67 33.18 16.02 -9.95
CA ARG A 67 32.47 17.24 -10.34
C ARG A 67 30.99 17.19 -9.98
N ILE A 68 30.42 16.01 -9.73
CA ILE A 68 29.00 15.83 -9.38
C ILE A 68 28.60 16.74 -8.21
N PRO A 69 29.30 16.75 -7.05
CA PRO A 69 28.93 17.63 -5.94
C PRO A 69 28.92 19.11 -6.32
N LYS A 70 29.83 19.56 -7.20
CA LYS A 70 29.89 20.97 -7.64
C LYS A 70 28.77 21.32 -8.62
N ILE A 71 28.33 20.36 -9.42
CA ILE A 71 27.19 20.51 -10.32
C ILE A 71 25.91 20.58 -9.49
N THR A 72 25.71 19.66 -8.56
CA THR A 72 24.50 19.58 -7.74
C THR A 72 24.37 20.75 -6.78
N THR A 73 25.45 21.21 -6.13
CA THR A 73 25.41 22.45 -5.34
C THR A 73 24.98 23.65 -6.18
N TYR A 74 25.41 23.76 -7.45
CA TYR A 74 24.96 24.85 -8.32
C TYR A 74 23.47 24.72 -8.66
N LEU A 75 23.02 23.51 -9.01
CA LEU A 75 21.63 23.23 -9.34
C LEU A 75 20.71 23.49 -8.16
N GLU A 76 21.11 23.08 -6.97
CA GLU A 76 20.39 23.30 -5.72
C GLU A 76 20.25 24.80 -5.42
N GLN A 77 21.36 25.55 -5.41
CA GLN A 77 21.35 27.00 -5.22
C GLN A 77 20.46 27.72 -6.25
N ARG A 78 20.50 27.26 -7.50
CA ARG A 78 19.65 27.78 -8.56
C ARG A 78 18.19 27.46 -8.29
N CYS A 79 17.84 26.21 -7.98
CA CYS A 79 16.47 25.79 -7.69
C CYS A 79 15.85 26.67 -6.59
N TYR A 80 16.54 26.84 -5.45
CA TYR A 80 16.08 27.74 -4.38
C TYR A 80 15.85 29.18 -4.84
N LYS A 81 16.78 29.71 -5.66
CA LYS A 81 16.68 31.07 -6.17
C LYS A 81 15.47 31.21 -7.10
N GLU A 82 15.30 30.27 -8.02
CA GLU A 82 14.25 30.33 -9.04
C GLU A 82 12.87 30.05 -8.44
N LEU A 83 12.75 29.18 -7.43
CA LEU A 83 11.54 29.01 -6.63
C LEU A 83 11.11 30.32 -5.95
N ARG A 84 12.04 31.04 -5.30
CA ARG A 84 11.75 32.34 -4.68
C ARG A 84 11.36 33.43 -5.68
N MET A 85 11.75 33.28 -6.94
CA MET A 85 11.44 34.21 -8.03
C MET A 85 10.26 33.74 -8.87
N GLU A 86 9.57 32.67 -8.45
CA GLU A 86 8.45 32.03 -9.14
C GLU A 86 8.77 31.65 -10.61
N GLN A 87 10.04 31.36 -10.90
CA GLN A 87 10.53 30.91 -12.20
C GLN A 87 10.45 29.39 -12.32
N PHE A 88 9.22 28.86 -12.31
CA PHE A 88 8.96 27.41 -12.26
C PHE A 88 9.50 26.63 -13.46
N HIS A 89 9.64 27.28 -14.63
CA HIS A 89 10.28 26.66 -15.78
C HIS A 89 11.74 26.25 -15.51
N SER A 90 12.52 27.13 -14.87
CA SER A 90 13.91 26.82 -14.45
C SER A 90 13.96 25.67 -13.44
N VAL A 91 12.98 25.61 -12.53
CA VAL A 91 12.87 24.54 -11.52
C VAL A 91 12.63 23.19 -12.19
N ARG A 92 11.71 23.12 -13.17
CA ARG A 92 11.47 21.92 -13.98
C ARG A 92 12.74 21.44 -14.69
N ILE A 93 13.51 22.35 -15.29
CA ILE A 93 14.80 22.02 -15.91
C ILE A 93 15.76 21.40 -14.89
N VAL A 94 15.88 21.98 -13.68
CA VAL A 94 16.73 21.42 -12.63
C VAL A 94 16.30 19.99 -12.30
N MET A 95 15.01 19.75 -12.10
CA MET A 95 14.50 18.41 -11.79
C MET A 95 14.73 17.41 -12.94
N CYS A 96 14.58 17.84 -14.20
CA CYS A 96 14.94 17.02 -15.36
C CYS A 96 16.43 16.64 -15.37
N ILE A 97 17.33 17.56 -14.97
CA ILE A 97 18.77 17.25 -14.86
C ILE A 97 18.99 16.16 -13.81
N TYR A 98 18.38 16.27 -12.62
CA TYR A 98 18.51 15.24 -11.60
C TYR A 98 17.94 13.89 -12.05
N LYS A 99 16.76 13.87 -12.68
CA LYS A 99 16.19 12.65 -13.28
C LYS A 99 17.17 11.96 -14.22
N LYS A 100 17.85 12.73 -15.08
CA LYS A 100 18.88 12.19 -15.98
C LYS A 100 20.15 11.75 -15.24
N LEU A 101 20.54 12.42 -14.16
CA LEU A 101 21.66 12.00 -13.31
C LEU A 101 21.39 10.66 -12.63
N LEU A 102 20.14 10.36 -12.22
CA LEU A 102 19.79 9.04 -11.66
C LEU A 102 20.14 7.91 -12.63
N VAL A 103 19.91 8.12 -13.93
CA VAL A 103 20.20 7.12 -14.97
C VAL A 103 21.69 7.10 -15.32
N ALA A 104 22.28 8.27 -15.60
CA ALA A 104 23.65 8.35 -16.11
C ALA A 104 24.73 8.14 -15.05
N CYS A 105 24.41 8.34 -13.76
CA CYS A 105 25.34 8.31 -12.64
C CYS A 105 24.81 7.42 -11.49
N ASN A 106 24.11 6.33 -11.81
CA ASN A 106 23.51 5.43 -10.82
C ASN A 106 24.53 4.91 -9.79
N GLU A 107 25.72 4.52 -10.22
CA GLU A 107 26.83 4.06 -9.37
C GLU A 107 27.38 5.16 -8.44
N GLN A 108 27.14 6.44 -8.75
CA GLN A 108 27.60 7.60 -8.00
C GLN A 108 26.46 8.34 -7.29
N MET A 109 25.32 7.67 -7.08
CA MET A 109 24.11 8.25 -6.49
C MET A 109 24.37 8.92 -5.13
N SER A 110 25.25 8.34 -4.32
CA SER A 110 25.66 8.89 -3.01
C SER A 110 26.23 10.31 -3.08
N LEU A 111 26.76 10.74 -4.24
CA LEU A 111 27.30 12.08 -4.42
C LEU A 111 26.24 13.17 -4.63
N PHE A 112 24.98 12.80 -4.87
CA PHE A 112 23.92 13.76 -5.18
C PHE A 112 22.55 13.45 -4.58
N ALA A 113 22.32 12.26 -4.05
CA ALA A 113 21.03 11.85 -3.50
C ALA A 113 20.52 12.80 -2.40
N SER A 114 21.39 13.25 -1.49
CA SER A 114 21.00 14.20 -0.43
C SER A 114 20.51 15.52 -0.99
N SER A 115 21.19 16.06 -2.00
CA SER A 115 20.79 17.29 -2.70
C SER A 115 19.46 17.10 -3.41
N TYR A 116 19.25 15.96 -4.08
CA TYR A 116 18.00 15.68 -4.79
C TYR A 116 16.81 15.50 -3.83
N LEU A 117 16.97 14.71 -2.78
CA LEU A 117 15.97 14.53 -1.72
C LEU A 117 15.64 15.85 -1.00
N GLY A 118 16.66 16.71 -0.81
CA GLY A 118 16.45 18.07 -0.31
C GLY A 118 15.55 18.89 -1.23
N LEU A 119 15.80 18.88 -2.54
CA LEU A 119 14.94 19.57 -3.51
C LEU A 119 13.52 19.02 -3.54
N ILE A 120 13.36 17.69 -3.49
CA ILE A 120 12.04 17.03 -3.39
C ILE A 120 11.28 17.57 -2.17
N HIS A 121 11.90 17.61 -1.00
CA HIS A 121 11.27 18.10 0.22
C HIS A 121 10.74 19.54 0.06
N ILE A 122 11.51 20.42 -0.58
CA ILE A 122 11.11 21.83 -0.77
C ILE A 122 9.98 21.96 -1.78
N LEU A 123 9.98 21.13 -2.83
CA LEU A 123 8.90 21.11 -3.82
C LEU A 123 7.58 20.69 -3.20
N LEU A 124 7.59 19.67 -2.33
CA LEU A 124 6.41 19.23 -1.59
C LEU A 124 5.91 20.32 -0.61
N ASP A 125 6.80 21.18 -0.10
CA ASP A 125 6.45 22.30 0.77
C ASP A 125 5.84 23.51 0.04
N GLN A 126 5.73 23.49 -1.30
CA GLN A 126 5.12 24.58 -2.09
C GLN A 126 3.58 24.54 -2.03
N SER A 127 2.99 24.81 -0.87
CA SER A 127 1.53 24.73 -0.64
C SER A 127 0.65 25.59 -1.56
N ARG A 128 1.20 26.64 -2.18
CA ARG A 128 0.49 27.53 -3.11
C ARG A 128 0.63 27.13 -4.58
N HIS A 129 1.46 26.14 -4.89
CA HIS A 129 1.83 25.80 -6.26
C HIS A 129 1.76 24.28 -6.48
N ASP A 130 0.56 23.79 -6.84
CA ASP A 130 0.28 22.36 -7.02
C ASP A 130 1.19 21.71 -8.06
N GLU A 131 1.53 22.43 -9.14
CA GLU A 131 2.47 21.95 -10.15
C GLU A 131 3.85 21.61 -9.57
N MET A 132 4.30 22.35 -8.55
CA MET A 132 5.57 22.07 -7.87
C MET A 132 5.44 20.86 -6.94
N ARG A 133 4.31 20.72 -6.25
CA ARG A 133 4.01 19.55 -5.41
C ARG A 133 3.94 18.27 -6.25
N VAL A 134 3.27 18.33 -7.41
CA VAL A 134 3.24 17.25 -8.42
C VAL A 134 4.65 16.89 -8.88
N LEU A 135 5.46 17.88 -9.27
CA LEU A 135 6.84 17.65 -9.68
C LEU A 135 7.67 16.98 -8.57
N GLY A 136 7.40 17.32 -7.30
CA GLY A 136 7.98 16.64 -6.14
C GLY A 136 7.58 15.16 -6.05
N CYS A 137 6.30 14.84 -6.24
CA CYS A 137 5.80 13.46 -6.25
C CYS A 137 6.38 12.63 -7.43
N GLU A 138 6.43 13.20 -8.63
CA GLU A 138 7.06 12.56 -9.81
C GLU A 138 8.55 12.28 -9.55
N ALA A 139 9.24 13.25 -8.93
CA ALA A 139 10.65 13.12 -8.58
C ALA A 139 10.91 12.03 -7.53
N ILE A 140 9.98 11.82 -6.58
CA ILE A 140 10.02 10.68 -5.65
C ILE A 140 9.89 9.37 -6.41
N TYR A 141 8.91 9.25 -7.30
CA TYR A 141 8.72 8.04 -8.11
C TYR A 141 9.98 7.70 -8.90
N ASP A 142 10.55 8.68 -9.60
CA ASP A 142 11.80 8.51 -10.34
C ASP A 142 12.96 8.10 -9.43
N PHE A 143 13.09 8.72 -8.25
CA PHE A 143 14.12 8.37 -7.28
C PHE A 143 13.97 6.92 -6.81
N VAL A 144 12.79 6.56 -6.29
CA VAL A 144 12.50 5.26 -5.69
C VAL A 144 12.69 4.13 -6.70
N THR A 145 12.19 4.30 -7.92
CA THR A 145 12.31 3.28 -8.97
C THR A 145 13.74 3.12 -9.51
N SER A 146 14.64 4.05 -9.21
CA SER A 146 16.06 3.96 -9.54
C SER A 146 16.92 3.32 -8.45
N GLN A 147 16.34 2.99 -7.29
CA GLN A 147 17.08 2.40 -6.17
C GLN A 147 17.31 0.90 -6.37
N THR A 148 18.53 0.45 -6.04
CA THR A 148 18.89 -0.98 -5.99
C THR A 148 19.04 -1.49 -4.56
N GLU A 149 19.14 -0.60 -3.58
CA GLU A 149 19.39 -0.89 -2.18
C GLU A 149 18.53 0.00 -1.25
N GLY A 150 18.32 -0.45 -0.02
CA GLY A 150 17.53 0.24 1.00
C GLY A 150 18.20 1.46 1.65
N THR A 151 19.32 1.97 1.12
CA THR A 151 20.15 3.02 1.76
C THR A 151 19.37 4.27 2.16
N TYR A 152 18.39 4.67 1.34
CA TYR A 152 17.62 5.91 1.55
C TYR A 152 16.25 5.69 2.18
N MET A 153 15.97 4.49 2.70
CA MET A 153 14.66 4.15 3.27
C MET A 153 14.21 5.17 4.33
N PHE A 154 15.10 5.51 5.27
CA PHE A 154 14.78 6.48 6.33
C PHE A 154 14.50 7.89 5.77
N ASN A 155 15.21 8.31 4.72
CA ASN A 155 14.96 9.60 4.07
C ASN A 155 13.59 9.64 3.40
N LEU A 156 13.21 8.54 2.74
CA LEU A 156 11.93 8.40 2.05
C LEU A 156 10.76 8.33 3.03
N ASP A 157 10.94 7.64 4.16
CA ASP A 157 9.98 7.63 5.26
C ASP A 157 9.65 9.03 5.77
N GLY A 158 10.67 9.88 5.91
CA GLY A 158 10.49 11.29 6.30
C GLY A 158 9.67 12.13 5.33
N LEU A 159 9.43 11.66 4.10
CA LEU A 159 8.61 12.35 3.09
C LEU A 159 7.14 11.92 3.13
N ILE A 160 6.81 10.74 3.68
CA ILE A 160 5.43 10.22 3.70
C ILE A 160 4.43 11.20 4.32
N PRO A 161 4.70 11.87 5.47
CA PRO A 161 3.78 12.84 6.05
C PRO A 161 3.46 14.04 5.15
N LYS A 162 4.32 14.34 4.17
CA LYS A 162 4.09 15.41 3.18
C LYS A 162 3.30 14.94 1.98
N ILE A 163 3.37 13.65 1.65
CA ILE A 163 2.71 13.07 0.47
C ILE A 163 1.27 12.67 0.80
N CYS A 164 1.03 12.07 1.98
CA CYS A 164 -0.31 11.64 2.39
C CYS A 164 -1.37 12.75 2.28
N PRO A 165 -1.13 14.00 2.72
CA PRO A 165 -2.10 15.09 2.55
C PRO A 165 -2.41 15.40 1.08
N LEU A 166 -1.43 15.30 0.18
CA LEU A 166 -1.62 15.58 -1.26
C LEU A 166 -2.52 14.54 -1.92
N ALA A 167 -2.44 13.30 -1.46
CA ALA A 167 -3.28 12.19 -1.89
C ALA A 167 -4.62 12.13 -1.13
N HIS A 168 -4.80 12.94 -0.08
CA HIS A 168 -6.04 13.06 0.67
C HIS A 168 -6.94 14.20 0.16
N GLU A 169 -6.44 15.13 -0.66
CA GLU A 169 -7.24 16.26 -1.15
C GLU A 169 -8.44 15.75 -1.98
N LEU A 170 -9.64 15.83 -1.39
CA LEU A 170 -10.92 15.52 -2.02
C LEU A 170 -11.42 16.77 -2.75
N GLY A 171 -11.44 16.72 -4.08
CA GLY A 171 -12.00 17.77 -4.91
C GLY A 171 -12.30 17.25 -6.32
N GLU A 172 -13.38 17.74 -6.92
CA GLU A 172 -13.77 17.41 -8.29
C GLU A 172 -13.00 18.22 -9.33
N GLU A 173 -12.18 19.18 -8.90
CA GLU A 173 -11.34 19.98 -9.78
C GLU A 173 -10.23 19.13 -10.40
N GLU A 174 -10.03 19.28 -11.71
CA GLU A 174 -9.00 18.56 -12.47
C GLU A 174 -7.60 18.72 -11.85
N ARG A 175 -7.31 19.89 -11.26
CA ARG A 175 -6.05 20.18 -10.56
C ARG A 175 -5.88 19.32 -9.31
N THR A 176 -6.92 19.21 -8.50
CA THR A 176 -6.95 18.39 -7.28
C THR A 176 -6.81 16.91 -7.63
N ILE A 177 -7.51 16.43 -8.66
CA ILE A 177 -7.41 15.05 -9.15
C ILE A 177 -5.98 14.74 -9.62
N HIS A 178 -5.34 15.67 -10.33
CA HIS A 178 -3.97 15.50 -10.80
C HIS A 178 -2.96 15.44 -9.65
N LEU A 179 -3.08 16.34 -8.67
CA LEU A 179 -2.23 16.32 -7.47
C LEU A 179 -2.42 15.04 -6.65
N CYS A 180 -3.66 14.61 -6.46
CA CYS A 180 -3.99 13.36 -5.78
C CYS A 180 -3.40 12.15 -6.51
N SER A 181 -3.52 12.10 -7.84
CA SER A 181 -2.91 11.05 -8.66
C SER A 181 -1.40 10.98 -8.51
N ALA A 182 -0.73 12.13 -8.54
CA ALA A 182 0.73 12.20 -8.35
C ALA A 182 1.13 11.75 -6.94
N GLY A 183 0.39 12.17 -5.90
CA GLY A 183 0.59 11.73 -4.52
C GLY A 183 0.46 10.21 -4.38
N LEU A 184 -0.62 9.62 -4.91
CA LEU A 184 -0.84 8.17 -4.89
C LEU A 184 0.19 7.42 -5.72
N GLN A 185 0.63 7.96 -6.86
CA GLN A 185 1.74 7.40 -7.63
C GLN A 185 3.02 7.33 -6.79
N ALA A 186 3.38 8.41 -6.10
CA ALA A 186 4.55 8.44 -5.23
C ALA A 186 4.41 7.41 -4.09
N LEU A 187 3.26 7.38 -3.39
CA LEU A 187 2.97 6.39 -2.35
C LEU A 187 3.05 4.96 -2.89
N SER A 188 2.57 4.70 -4.11
CA SER A 188 2.62 3.36 -4.72
C SER A 188 4.06 2.87 -4.88
N SER A 189 4.98 3.77 -5.28
CA SER A 189 6.40 3.45 -5.40
C SER A 189 7.05 3.22 -4.03
N LEU A 190 6.67 4.01 -3.02
CA LEU A 190 7.18 3.86 -1.65
C LEU A 190 6.72 2.54 -1.02
N VAL A 191 5.46 2.15 -1.21
CA VAL A 191 4.92 0.87 -0.74
C VAL A 191 5.60 -0.31 -1.46
N TRP A 192 5.88 -0.18 -2.76
CA TRP A 192 6.69 -1.18 -3.47
C TRP A 192 8.10 -1.29 -2.87
N PHE A 193 8.76 -0.16 -2.64
CA PHE A 193 10.10 -0.09 -2.08
C PHE A 193 10.19 -0.68 -0.66
N MET A 194 9.19 -0.41 0.18
CA MET A 194 9.00 -1.07 1.47
C MET A 194 9.03 -2.59 1.35
N GLY A 195 8.42 -3.16 0.29
CA GLY A 195 8.31 -4.60 0.10
C GLY A 195 9.53 -5.26 -0.52
N GLU A 196 10.31 -4.51 -1.30
CA GLU A 196 11.61 -4.99 -1.80
C GLU A 196 12.64 -5.12 -0.66
N PHE A 197 12.58 -4.23 0.34
CA PHE A 197 13.55 -4.20 1.43
C PHE A 197 12.98 -4.60 2.80
N SER A 198 11.81 -5.27 2.82
CA SER A 198 11.14 -5.77 4.03
C SER A 198 11.06 -4.76 5.18
N HIS A 199 10.70 -3.52 4.86
CA HIS A 199 10.58 -2.41 5.79
C HIS A 199 9.15 -1.88 5.79
N ILE A 200 8.61 -1.52 6.95
CA ILE A 200 7.28 -0.92 7.07
C ILE A 200 7.42 0.38 7.84
N SER A 201 7.02 1.50 7.22
CA SER A 201 7.09 2.82 7.84
C SER A 201 6.19 2.94 9.07
N VAL A 202 6.55 3.83 9.98
CA VAL A 202 5.68 4.26 11.08
C VAL A 202 4.41 4.96 10.58
N GLU A 203 4.48 5.59 9.40
CA GLU A 203 3.36 6.29 8.75
C GLU A 203 2.47 5.35 7.92
N PHE A 204 2.72 4.04 7.97
CA PHE A 204 2.05 3.06 7.10
C PHE A 204 0.52 3.06 7.24
N ASP A 205 -0.02 3.30 8.45
CA ASP A 205 -1.46 3.39 8.65
C ASP A 205 -2.07 4.60 7.92
N ASN A 206 -1.35 5.73 7.86
CA ASN A 206 -1.78 6.91 7.12
C ASN A 206 -1.78 6.65 5.61
N VAL A 207 -0.75 5.93 5.11
CA VAL A 207 -0.72 5.47 3.72
C VAL A 207 -1.91 4.59 3.40
N VAL A 208 -2.23 3.62 4.26
CA VAL A 208 -3.39 2.74 4.07
C VAL A 208 -4.69 3.52 4.06
N SER A 209 -4.88 4.50 4.97
CA SER A 209 -6.08 5.35 5.00
C SER A 209 -6.30 6.05 3.66
N VAL A 210 -5.28 6.74 3.18
CA VAL A 210 -5.31 7.52 1.94
C VAL A 210 -5.57 6.62 0.71
N VAL A 211 -4.98 5.43 0.69
CA VAL A 211 -5.22 4.44 -0.36
C VAL A 211 -6.68 3.99 -0.37
N LEU A 212 -7.26 3.68 0.79
CA LEU A 212 -8.63 3.18 0.89
C LEU A 212 -9.68 4.25 0.58
N GLU A 213 -9.43 5.50 0.97
CA GLU A 213 -10.29 6.64 0.62
C GLU A 213 -10.38 6.84 -0.91
N ASN A 214 -9.28 6.60 -1.61
CA ASN A 214 -9.21 6.72 -3.08
C ASN A 214 -9.46 5.41 -3.83
N TYR A 215 -9.75 4.31 -3.13
CA TYR A 215 -9.94 3.00 -3.77
C TYR A 215 -11.21 2.94 -4.61
N GLY A 216 -12.28 3.62 -4.15
CA GLY A 216 -13.56 3.70 -4.86
C GLY A 216 -14.35 2.40 -4.80
N GLY A 217 -15.10 2.18 -3.73
CA GLY A 217 -16.03 1.05 -3.61
C GLY A 217 -17.39 1.38 -4.22
N VAL A 218 -17.55 1.13 -5.52
CA VAL A 218 -18.70 0.59 -6.26
C VAL A 218 -18.24 0.62 -7.73
N VAL A 219 -17.99 -0.55 -8.31
CA VAL A 219 -17.97 -0.68 -9.76
C VAL A 219 -19.42 -0.44 -10.20
N GLN A 220 -19.77 0.82 -10.47
CA GLN A 220 -20.92 1.08 -11.32
C GLN A 220 -20.48 0.60 -12.69
N SER A 221 -20.77 -0.68 -12.95
CA SER A 221 -21.01 -1.16 -14.29
C SER A 221 -21.86 -0.09 -14.97
N SER A 222 -21.32 0.41 -16.06
CA SER A 222 -21.90 1.33 -17.01
C SER A 222 -23.43 1.32 -16.99
N THR A 223 -24.01 2.52 -16.88
CA THR A 223 -25.35 2.87 -17.39
C THR A 223 -25.97 1.81 -18.29
N GLY A 224 -26.87 1.01 -17.72
CA GLY A 224 -27.58 -0.05 -18.41
C GLY A 224 -28.56 -0.74 -17.47
N SER A 225 -29.77 -0.19 -17.41
CA SER A 225 -30.95 -0.72 -16.72
C SER A 225 -31.08 -2.25 -16.75
N VAL A 226 -31.04 -2.91 -15.59
CA VAL A 226 -31.77 -4.16 -15.35
C VAL A 226 -32.32 -4.15 -13.93
N GLN A 227 -33.57 -4.57 -13.83
CA GLN A 227 -34.50 -4.44 -12.72
C GLN A 227 -34.00 -5.06 -11.40
N GLN A 228 -34.41 -4.43 -10.31
CA GLN A 228 -34.52 -5.02 -8.98
C GLN A 228 -35.30 -6.33 -9.06
N ASP A 229 -34.71 -7.42 -8.59
CA ASP A 229 -35.45 -8.51 -7.98
C ASP A 229 -34.93 -8.73 -6.56
N ASN A 230 -35.84 -8.51 -5.60
CA ASN A 230 -35.68 -8.84 -4.20
C ASN A 230 -35.52 -10.35 -4.05
N ASN A 231 -34.32 -10.81 -3.69
CA ASN A 231 -34.18 -12.03 -2.91
C ASN A 231 -32.93 -11.95 -2.02
N ASN A 232 -33.18 -11.93 -0.71
CA ASN A 232 -32.19 -12.10 0.34
C ASN A 232 -31.53 -13.47 0.20
N ASN A 233 -30.30 -13.49 -0.31
CA ASN A 233 -29.27 -14.48 -0.02
C ASN A 233 -27.93 -13.79 -0.29
N ALA A 234 -26.97 -13.93 0.62
CA ALA A 234 -25.61 -13.44 0.45
C ALA A 234 -25.09 -13.96 -0.90
N SER A 235 -24.96 -13.06 -1.88
CA SER A 235 -24.68 -13.40 -3.26
C SER A 235 -23.31 -14.07 -3.33
N GLU A 236 -23.31 -15.37 -3.62
CA GLU A 236 -22.13 -16.03 -4.17
C GLU A 236 -21.66 -15.18 -5.36
N LEU A 237 -20.42 -14.68 -5.31
CA LEU A 237 -19.82 -14.07 -6.48
C LEU A 237 -19.58 -15.18 -7.49
N SER A 238 -20.20 -15.05 -8.66
CA SER A 238 -20.10 -16.04 -9.73
C SER A 238 -18.64 -16.22 -10.17
N PRO A 239 -18.23 -17.39 -10.71
CA PRO A 239 -16.91 -17.57 -11.30
C PRO A 239 -16.51 -16.48 -12.32
N ALA A 240 -17.51 -15.90 -13.01
CA ALA A 240 -17.32 -14.79 -13.95
C ALA A 240 -16.87 -13.48 -13.26
N GLU A 241 -17.27 -13.23 -12.02
CA GLU A 241 -16.84 -12.06 -11.24
C GLU A 241 -15.40 -12.22 -10.72
N ALA A 242 -14.98 -13.44 -10.40
CA ALA A 242 -13.58 -13.72 -10.08
C ALA A 242 -12.69 -13.55 -11.33
N GLU A 243 -13.11 -14.07 -12.49
CA GLU A 243 -12.40 -13.91 -13.76
C GLU A 243 -12.31 -12.44 -14.22
N THR A 244 -13.37 -11.65 -14.05
CA THR A 244 -13.34 -10.21 -14.37
C THR A 244 -12.43 -9.43 -13.43
N ARG A 245 -12.39 -9.75 -12.13
CA ARG A 245 -11.41 -9.17 -11.18
C ARG A 245 -9.99 -9.55 -11.55
N ILE A 246 -9.75 -10.81 -11.89
CA ILE A 246 -8.48 -11.32 -12.40
C ILE A 246 -8.04 -10.53 -13.66
N ALA A 247 -8.94 -10.35 -14.62
CA ALA A 247 -8.70 -9.59 -15.84
C ALA A 247 -8.46 -8.09 -15.57
N SER A 248 -9.12 -7.53 -14.55
CA SER A 248 -8.90 -6.15 -14.14
C SER A 248 -7.48 -5.94 -13.60
N TRP A 249 -6.94 -6.91 -12.84
CA TRP A 249 -5.58 -6.83 -12.31
C TRP A 249 -4.52 -6.97 -13.40
N THR A 250 -4.75 -7.82 -14.41
CA THR A 250 -3.84 -7.94 -15.57
C THR A 250 -3.78 -6.67 -16.44
N ARG A 251 -4.73 -5.75 -16.28
CA ARG A 251 -4.69 -4.43 -16.94
C ARG A 251 -3.91 -3.39 -16.12
N ILE A 252 -3.76 -3.61 -14.81
CA ILE A 252 -3.12 -2.66 -13.89
C ILE A 252 -1.64 -2.97 -13.72
N VAL A 253 -1.26 -4.25 -13.68
CA VAL A 253 0.12 -4.70 -13.50
C VAL A 253 0.51 -5.78 -14.50
N ASP A 254 1.78 -5.78 -14.93
CA ASP A 254 2.36 -6.83 -15.77
C ASP A 254 2.72 -8.10 -14.95
N ASP A 255 3.18 -9.15 -15.64
CA ASP A 255 3.56 -10.43 -15.01
C ASP A 255 4.72 -10.29 -14.00
N ARG A 256 5.50 -9.21 -14.09
CA ARG A 256 6.57 -8.88 -13.14
C ARG A 256 6.07 -7.99 -11.99
N GLY A 257 4.81 -7.56 -12.03
CA GLY A 257 4.21 -6.68 -11.03
C GLY A 257 4.44 -5.21 -11.24
N LYS A 258 4.95 -4.80 -12.39
CA LYS A 258 5.15 -3.38 -12.72
C LYS A 258 3.84 -2.81 -13.22
N ALA A 259 3.47 -1.61 -12.77
CA ALA A 259 2.26 -0.94 -13.22
C ALA A 259 2.29 -0.70 -14.75
N ILE A 260 1.20 -1.06 -15.42
CA ILE A 260 0.95 -0.78 -16.83
C ILE A 260 0.13 0.51 -16.89
N VAL A 261 0.79 1.62 -17.22
CA VAL A 261 0.19 2.96 -17.06
C VAL A 261 -0.10 3.56 -18.43
N SER A 262 -1.38 3.75 -18.75
CA SER A 262 -1.80 4.57 -19.89
C SER A 262 -1.75 6.07 -19.53
N ALA A 263 -1.85 6.95 -20.53
CA ALA A 263 -1.86 8.40 -20.28
C ALA A 263 -3.09 8.85 -19.47
N GLU A 264 -4.21 8.13 -19.58
CA GLU A 264 -5.43 8.38 -18.81
C GLU A 264 -5.29 7.85 -17.37
N ASP A 265 -4.76 6.62 -17.22
CA ASP A 265 -4.55 6.00 -15.90
C ASP A 265 -3.53 6.76 -15.05
N ALA A 266 -2.53 7.37 -15.68
CA ALA A 266 -1.55 8.21 -15.00
C ALA A 266 -2.20 9.34 -14.19
N LYS A 267 -3.36 9.84 -14.66
CA LYS A 267 -4.12 10.95 -14.06
C LYS A 267 -5.33 10.48 -13.24
N ASN A 268 -5.43 9.18 -12.97
CA ASN A 268 -6.57 8.59 -12.26
C ASN A 268 -6.17 8.17 -10.83
N PRO A 269 -6.69 8.83 -9.78
CA PRO A 269 -6.41 8.47 -8.40
C PRO A 269 -6.82 7.03 -8.07
N LYS A 270 -7.96 6.57 -8.61
CA LYS A 270 -8.47 5.20 -8.39
C LYS A 270 -7.55 4.14 -9.00
N PHE A 271 -6.87 4.46 -10.09
CA PHE A 271 -5.89 3.56 -10.66
C PHE A 271 -4.71 3.39 -9.70
N TRP A 272 -4.13 4.50 -9.23
CA TRP A 272 -2.98 4.48 -8.35
C TRP A 272 -3.28 3.91 -6.96
N SER A 273 -4.48 4.13 -6.41
CA SER A 273 -4.90 3.48 -5.16
C SER A 273 -4.98 1.95 -5.30
N ARG A 274 -5.44 1.44 -6.44
CA ARG A 274 -5.42 -0.01 -6.73
C ARG A 274 -3.99 -0.53 -6.92
N VAL A 275 -3.11 0.21 -7.60
CA VAL A 275 -1.68 -0.13 -7.67
C VAL A 275 -1.06 -0.19 -6.27
N CYS A 276 -1.36 0.78 -5.40
CA CYS A 276 -0.94 0.77 -4.00
C CYS A 276 -1.45 -0.47 -3.27
N LEU A 277 -2.74 -0.80 -3.36
CA LEU A 277 -3.31 -2.00 -2.72
C LEU A 277 -2.62 -3.28 -3.20
N HIS A 278 -2.31 -3.36 -4.50
CA HIS A 278 -1.52 -4.45 -5.03
C HIS A 278 -0.13 -4.55 -4.39
N ASN A 279 0.55 -3.42 -4.24
CA ASN A 279 1.86 -3.39 -3.59
C ASN A 279 1.76 -3.71 -2.09
N LEU A 280 0.67 -3.32 -1.42
CA LEU A 280 0.33 -3.73 -0.04
C LEU A 280 0.13 -5.24 0.09
N ALA A 281 -0.56 -5.87 -0.87
CA ALA A 281 -0.70 -7.33 -0.88
C ALA A 281 0.64 -8.02 -1.18
N LYS A 282 1.48 -7.46 -2.04
CA LYS A 282 2.83 -7.99 -2.33
C LYS A 282 3.81 -7.85 -1.17
N LEU A 283 3.63 -6.86 -0.31
CA LEU A 283 4.36 -6.75 0.97
C LEU A 283 4.12 -7.99 1.85
N ALA A 284 2.93 -8.58 1.78
CA ALA A 284 2.44 -9.66 2.64
C ALA A 284 3.02 -11.06 2.30
N LYS A 285 4.35 -11.16 2.13
CA LYS A 285 5.06 -12.44 1.89
C LYS A 285 5.24 -13.25 3.18
N GLU A 286 5.55 -12.57 4.28
CA GLU A 286 5.81 -13.20 5.58
C GLU A 286 4.63 -13.04 6.53
N ALA A 287 4.41 -14.03 7.41
CA ALA A 287 3.27 -14.08 8.34
C ALA A 287 3.11 -12.80 9.20
N THR A 288 4.21 -12.24 9.70
CA THR A 288 4.21 -11.00 10.52
C THR A 288 3.82 -9.79 9.68
N THR A 289 4.32 -9.70 8.45
CA THR A 289 3.99 -8.63 7.51
C THR A 289 2.54 -8.72 7.03
N VAL A 290 2.04 -9.92 6.71
CA VAL A 290 0.61 -10.16 6.42
C VAL A 290 -0.25 -9.62 7.54
N ARG A 291 0.08 -9.97 8.79
CA ARG A 291 -0.65 -9.48 9.95
C ARG A 291 -0.61 -7.95 10.04
N ARG A 292 0.57 -7.33 9.87
CA ARG A 292 0.71 -5.86 9.93
C ARG A 292 -0.13 -5.15 8.87
N VAL A 293 -0.16 -5.67 7.62
CA VAL A 293 -0.96 -5.14 6.51
C VAL A 293 -2.46 -5.26 6.83
N LEU A 294 -2.91 -6.46 7.23
CA LEU A 294 -4.32 -6.69 7.55
C LEU A 294 -4.79 -5.88 8.75
N GLU A 295 -3.97 -5.75 9.80
CA GLU A 295 -4.28 -4.92 10.97
C GLU A 295 -4.45 -3.43 10.61
N SER A 296 -3.66 -2.89 9.67
CA SER A 296 -3.88 -1.53 9.14
C SER A 296 -5.21 -1.40 8.42
N LEU A 297 -5.53 -2.35 7.53
CA LEU A 297 -6.80 -2.35 6.80
C LEU A 297 -7.97 -2.42 7.78
N PHE A 298 -7.92 -3.33 8.74
CA PHE A 298 -8.95 -3.52 9.75
C PHE A 298 -9.11 -2.29 10.65
N ARG A 299 -8.01 -1.63 11.03
CA ARG A 299 -8.07 -0.38 11.80
C ARG A 299 -8.84 0.69 11.03
N TYR A 300 -8.63 0.83 9.73
CA TYR A 300 -9.40 1.75 8.90
C TYR A 300 -10.88 1.34 8.81
N PHE A 301 -11.17 0.05 8.62
CA PHE A 301 -12.54 -0.45 8.54
C PHE A 301 -13.32 -0.26 9.85
N ASP A 302 -12.67 -0.53 10.99
CA ASP A 302 -13.23 -0.34 12.34
C ASP A 302 -13.54 1.13 12.62
N PHE A 303 -12.64 2.04 12.21
CA PHE A 303 -12.78 3.46 12.48
C PHE A 303 -13.90 4.09 11.66
N ASN A 304 -14.00 3.73 10.37
CA ASN A 304 -15.01 4.27 9.46
C ASN A 304 -16.31 3.44 9.40
N GLU A 305 -16.39 2.34 10.15
CA GLU A 305 -17.53 1.41 10.20
C GLU A 305 -17.95 0.86 8.81
N VAL A 306 -16.98 0.62 7.92
CA VAL A 306 -17.22 0.20 6.52
C VAL A 306 -17.23 -1.33 6.32
N TRP A 307 -17.67 -2.07 7.34
CA TRP A 307 -17.72 -3.55 7.34
C TRP A 307 -18.96 -4.15 6.65
N SER A 308 -20.01 -3.35 6.43
CA SER A 308 -21.25 -3.82 5.79
C SER A 308 -20.99 -4.49 4.44
N THR A 309 -21.62 -5.63 4.18
CA THR A 309 -21.47 -6.35 2.91
C THR A 309 -22.21 -5.69 1.74
N GLU A 310 -23.25 -4.89 2.02
CA GLU A 310 -24.06 -4.23 0.99
C GLU A 310 -23.39 -2.95 0.46
N ASN A 311 -22.94 -2.10 1.38
CA ASN A 311 -22.45 -0.75 1.06
C ASN A 311 -21.04 -0.47 1.60
N GLY A 312 -20.41 -1.44 2.28
CA GLY A 312 -19.11 -1.27 2.90
C GLY A 312 -17.95 -1.59 1.96
N LEU A 313 -16.84 -0.88 2.17
CA LEU A 313 -15.60 -1.02 1.42
C LEU A 313 -14.87 -2.34 1.77
N ALA A 314 -15.01 -2.84 2.99
CA ALA A 314 -14.17 -3.90 3.54
C ALA A 314 -14.21 -5.19 2.70
N LEU A 315 -15.40 -5.62 2.28
CA LEU A 315 -15.54 -6.86 1.50
C LEU A 315 -14.78 -6.79 0.17
N TYR A 316 -14.95 -5.70 -0.58
CA TYR A 316 -14.33 -5.53 -1.89
C TYR A 316 -12.80 -5.50 -1.80
N VAL A 317 -12.27 -4.76 -0.83
CA VAL A 317 -10.83 -4.64 -0.60
C VAL A 317 -10.25 -5.98 -0.15
N LEU A 318 -10.91 -6.67 0.79
CA LEU A 318 -10.42 -7.95 1.29
C LEU A 318 -10.49 -9.07 0.24
N GLN A 319 -11.48 -9.03 -0.66
CA GLN A 319 -11.52 -9.95 -1.82
C GLN A 319 -10.34 -9.72 -2.75
N ASP A 320 -10.02 -8.47 -3.06
CA ASP A 320 -8.86 -8.14 -3.89
C ASP A 320 -7.55 -8.53 -3.21
N VAL A 321 -7.40 -8.27 -1.91
CA VAL A 321 -6.23 -8.70 -1.14
C VAL A 321 -6.13 -10.23 -1.08
N GLN A 322 -7.23 -10.94 -0.85
CA GLN A 322 -7.28 -12.41 -0.85
C GLN A 322 -6.80 -12.97 -2.20
N LEU A 323 -7.35 -12.46 -3.30
CA LEU A 323 -6.97 -12.88 -4.65
C LEU A 323 -5.48 -12.68 -4.90
N LEU A 324 -4.93 -11.55 -4.49
CA LEU A 324 -3.52 -11.21 -4.70
C LEU A 324 -2.58 -12.06 -3.84
N ILE A 325 -2.93 -12.31 -2.57
CA ILE A 325 -2.16 -13.19 -1.68
C ILE A 325 -2.21 -14.64 -2.20
N GLU A 326 -3.38 -15.16 -2.58
CA GLU A 326 -3.50 -16.53 -3.08
C GLU A 326 -2.74 -16.78 -4.38
N ARG A 327 -2.63 -15.77 -5.25
CA ARG A 327 -1.80 -15.85 -6.46
C ARG A 327 -0.31 -16.00 -6.17
N SER A 328 0.16 -15.48 -5.04
CA SER A 328 1.56 -15.65 -4.61
C SER A 328 1.87 -17.07 -4.11
N GLY A 329 0.84 -17.89 -3.86
CA GLY A 329 0.98 -19.28 -3.40
C GLY A 329 1.42 -19.43 -1.95
N GLN A 330 1.55 -18.33 -1.19
CA GLN A 330 1.95 -18.31 0.21
C GLN A 330 0.79 -17.82 1.09
N ASN A 331 0.82 -18.18 2.38
CA ASN A 331 -0.10 -17.68 3.40
C ASN A 331 -1.60 -17.97 3.13
N THR A 332 -1.91 -19.11 2.50
CA THR A 332 -3.30 -19.54 2.26
C THR A 332 -4.10 -19.56 3.56
N HIS A 333 -5.29 -18.97 3.55
CA HIS A 333 -6.21 -18.82 4.69
C HIS A 333 -5.73 -17.90 5.83
N PHE A 334 -4.58 -17.24 5.72
CA PHE A 334 -4.12 -16.31 6.78
C PHE A 334 -5.08 -15.14 6.96
N LEU A 335 -5.62 -14.61 5.86
CA LEU A 335 -6.61 -13.53 5.92
C LEU A 335 -7.83 -13.94 6.75
N LEU A 336 -8.42 -15.11 6.46
CA LEU A 336 -9.56 -15.64 7.22
C LEU A 336 -9.21 -15.86 8.69
N SER A 337 -8.05 -16.46 8.98
CA SER A 337 -7.61 -16.70 10.37
C SER A 337 -7.45 -15.39 11.15
N ILE A 338 -6.85 -14.37 10.55
CA ILE A 338 -6.62 -13.07 11.20
C ILE A 338 -7.95 -12.29 11.32
N LEU A 339 -8.83 -12.37 10.32
CA LEU A 339 -10.14 -11.73 10.32
C LEU A 339 -11.05 -12.29 11.42
N ILE A 340 -11.10 -13.62 11.60
CA ILE A 340 -11.92 -14.22 12.66
C ILE A 340 -11.39 -13.82 14.03
N LYS A 341 -10.07 -13.84 14.23
CA LYS A 341 -9.44 -13.35 15.48
C LYS A 341 -9.73 -11.88 15.75
N HIS A 342 -9.90 -11.06 14.70
CA HIS A 342 -10.20 -9.63 14.84
C HIS A 342 -11.55 -9.36 15.52
N MET A 343 -12.46 -10.34 15.58
CA MET A 343 -13.73 -10.19 16.32
C MET A 343 -13.54 -10.01 17.83
N ASP A 344 -12.40 -10.44 18.37
CA ASP A 344 -11.99 -10.24 19.77
C ASP A 344 -11.24 -8.91 19.98
N HIS A 345 -11.01 -8.11 18.93
CA HIS A 345 -10.30 -6.84 19.02
C HIS A 345 -11.12 -5.80 19.81
N LYS A 346 -10.44 -4.95 20.60
CA LYS A 346 -11.08 -3.98 21.50
C LYS A 346 -12.03 -2.99 20.80
N ASN A 347 -11.79 -2.68 19.52
CA ASN A 347 -12.64 -1.79 18.73
C ASN A 347 -13.94 -2.47 18.27
N VAL A 348 -13.94 -3.80 18.20
CA VAL A 348 -15.02 -4.63 17.65
C VAL A 348 -15.84 -5.28 18.76
N LEU A 349 -15.17 -5.75 19.83
CA LEU A 349 -15.74 -6.59 20.89
C LEU A 349 -17.02 -6.02 21.55
N LYS A 350 -17.17 -4.70 21.57
CA LYS A 350 -18.32 -3.99 22.18
C LYS A 350 -19.34 -3.48 21.16
N LYS A 351 -19.19 -3.84 19.88
CA LYS A 351 -20.05 -3.40 18.78
C LYS A 351 -20.72 -4.62 18.13
N PRO A 352 -21.90 -5.05 18.63
CA PRO A 352 -22.60 -6.24 18.14
C PRO A 352 -22.81 -6.25 16.62
N LYS A 353 -23.31 -5.13 16.06
CA LYS A 353 -23.51 -4.99 14.62
C LYS A 353 -22.22 -5.21 13.82
N MET A 354 -21.11 -4.62 14.26
CA MET A 354 -19.82 -4.75 13.58
C MET A 354 -19.29 -6.19 13.64
N GLN A 355 -19.49 -6.89 14.76
CA GLN A 355 -19.16 -8.32 14.86
C GLN A 355 -19.95 -9.13 13.84
N LEU A 356 -21.26 -8.88 13.72
CA LEU A 356 -22.10 -9.56 12.75
C LEU A 356 -21.65 -9.28 11.30
N ASP A 357 -21.37 -8.02 10.97
CA ASP A 357 -20.86 -7.62 9.64
C ASP A 357 -19.52 -8.31 9.32
N ILE A 358 -18.60 -8.40 10.28
CA ILE A 358 -17.32 -9.12 10.11
C ILE A 358 -17.54 -10.61 9.84
N VAL A 359 -18.49 -11.26 10.52
CA VAL A 359 -18.82 -12.67 10.26
C VAL A 359 -19.37 -12.83 8.84
N TYR A 360 -20.23 -11.94 8.37
CA TYR A 360 -20.72 -11.97 6.99
C TYR A 360 -19.59 -11.78 5.96
N VAL A 361 -18.68 -10.82 6.19
CA VAL A 361 -17.50 -10.63 5.35
C VAL A 361 -16.61 -11.87 5.35
N ALA A 362 -16.33 -12.46 6.52
CA ALA A 362 -15.54 -13.68 6.64
C ALA A 362 -16.19 -14.87 5.90
N THR A 363 -17.52 -14.96 5.92
CA THR A 363 -18.29 -16.00 5.24
C THR A 363 -18.19 -15.86 3.72
N ALA A 364 -18.37 -14.64 3.21
CA ALA A 364 -18.25 -14.34 1.78
C ALA A 364 -16.82 -14.58 1.24
N LEU A 365 -15.80 -14.24 2.04
CA LEU A 365 -14.40 -14.52 1.71
C LEU A 365 -14.11 -16.02 1.71
N ALA A 366 -14.61 -16.74 2.73
CA ALA A 366 -14.44 -18.17 2.86
C ALA A 366 -15.07 -18.92 1.68
N GLN A 367 -16.24 -18.51 1.18
CA GLN A 367 -16.87 -19.12 -0.01
C GLN A 367 -15.94 -19.14 -1.23
N GLN A 368 -15.17 -18.07 -1.43
CA GLN A 368 -14.29 -17.88 -2.59
C GLN A 368 -12.92 -18.51 -2.44
N THR A 369 -12.52 -18.89 -1.22
CA THR A 369 -11.21 -19.47 -0.99
C THR A 369 -11.13 -20.91 -1.52
N LYS A 370 -9.93 -21.31 -1.95
CA LYS A 370 -9.64 -22.67 -2.42
C LYS A 370 -9.81 -23.69 -1.30
N VAL A 371 -10.27 -24.89 -1.64
CA VAL A 371 -10.29 -26.02 -0.72
C VAL A 371 -8.86 -26.54 -0.59
N GLN A 372 -8.26 -26.36 0.58
CA GLN A 372 -6.90 -26.82 0.86
C GLN A 372 -6.70 -26.92 2.38
N PRO A 373 -6.09 -28.00 2.91
CA PRO A 373 -5.75 -28.05 4.32
C PRO A 373 -4.62 -27.05 4.63
N SER A 374 -4.80 -26.21 5.66
CA SER A 374 -3.72 -25.35 6.18
C SER A 374 -3.88 -25.10 7.68
N VAL A 375 -2.77 -24.84 8.38
CA VAL A 375 -2.80 -24.52 9.82
C VAL A 375 -3.65 -23.28 10.10
N ALA A 376 -3.65 -22.32 9.18
CA ALA A 376 -4.43 -21.08 9.31
C ALA A 376 -5.94 -21.34 9.26
N ILE A 377 -6.45 -22.19 8.35
CA ILE A 377 -7.89 -22.51 8.31
C ILE A 377 -8.34 -23.33 9.53
N ILE A 378 -7.47 -24.21 10.04
CA ILE A 378 -7.72 -24.94 11.29
C ILE A 378 -7.79 -23.98 12.48
N GLY A 379 -6.86 -23.02 12.57
CA GLY A 379 -6.92 -21.97 13.59
C GLY A 379 -8.20 -21.12 13.48
N ALA A 380 -8.56 -20.72 12.26
CA ALA A 380 -9.78 -19.98 11.95
C ALA A 380 -11.05 -20.71 12.42
N LEU A 381 -11.12 -22.03 12.17
CA LEU A 381 -12.21 -22.89 12.66
C LEU A 381 -12.26 -22.96 14.18
N SER A 382 -11.12 -23.19 14.84
CA SER A 382 -11.07 -23.24 16.31
C SER A 382 -11.55 -21.94 16.94
N ASP A 383 -11.13 -20.79 16.41
CA ASP A 383 -11.60 -19.48 16.86
C ASP A 383 -13.10 -19.31 16.61
N MET A 384 -13.62 -19.73 15.45
CA MET A 384 -15.05 -19.63 15.15
C MET A 384 -15.92 -20.56 16.03
N ILE A 385 -15.45 -21.76 16.39
CA ILE A 385 -16.14 -22.64 17.35
C ILE A 385 -16.16 -21.98 18.75
N ARG A 386 -15.10 -21.25 19.12
CA ARG A 386 -15.09 -20.45 20.36
C ARG A 386 -16.16 -19.35 20.31
N HIS A 387 -16.34 -18.69 19.16
CA HIS A 387 -17.41 -17.70 18.98
C HIS A 387 -18.80 -18.33 19.01
N LEU A 388 -18.99 -19.52 18.45
CA LEU A 388 -20.23 -20.29 18.56
C LEU A 388 -20.56 -20.60 20.02
N ARG A 389 -19.60 -21.12 20.78
CA ARG A 389 -19.75 -21.38 22.21
C ARG A 389 -20.14 -20.12 22.98
N LYS A 390 -19.54 -18.99 22.66
CA LYS A 390 -19.87 -17.69 23.28
C LYS A 390 -21.28 -17.25 22.94
N SER A 391 -21.71 -17.41 21.68
CA SER A 391 -23.08 -17.12 21.23
C SER A 391 -24.11 -17.95 21.99
N ILE A 392 -23.91 -19.27 22.05
CA ILE A 392 -24.77 -20.20 22.79
C ILE A 392 -24.81 -19.82 24.28
N HIS A 393 -23.69 -19.37 24.85
CA HIS A 393 -23.69 -18.93 26.24
C HIS A 393 -24.54 -17.67 26.45
N CYS A 394 -24.46 -16.70 25.53
CA CYS A 394 -25.24 -15.47 25.60
C CYS A 394 -26.75 -15.69 25.46
N SER A 395 -27.19 -16.73 24.75
CA SER A 395 -28.62 -17.06 24.60
C SER A 395 -29.22 -17.79 25.82
N LEU A 396 -28.40 -18.27 26.77
CA LEU A 396 -28.92 -18.93 27.99
C LEU A 396 -29.63 -17.97 28.95
N ASP A 397 -29.30 -16.68 28.90
CA ASP A 397 -29.86 -15.64 29.78
C ASP A 397 -30.89 -14.73 29.07
N ASP A 398 -31.46 -15.19 27.93
CA ASP A 398 -32.42 -14.44 27.09
C ASP A 398 -33.61 -13.87 27.88
N SER A 399 -34.03 -14.52 28.97
CA SER A 399 -35.16 -14.07 29.81
C SER A 399 -34.96 -12.69 30.46
N ASN A 400 -33.71 -12.21 30.58
CA ASN A 400 -33.37 -10.91 31.17
C ASN A 400 -32.92 -9.88 30.11
N LEU A 401 -32.92 -10.25 28.82
CA LEU A 401 -32.42 -9.42 27.73
C LEU A 401 -33.56 -8.71 26.99
N GLY A 402 -33.29 -7.53 26.44
CA GLY A 402 -34.26 -6.82 25.58
C GLY A 402 -34.44 -7.54 24.23
N ASN A 403 -35.62 -7.40 23.61
CA ASN A 403 -35.96 -8.04 22.32
C ASN A 403 -34.90 -7.83 21.21
N GLU A 404 -34.28 -6.65 21.16
CA GLU A 404 -33.22 -6.34 20.18
C GLU A 404 -31.98 -7.22 20.37
N MET A 405 -31.60 -7.50 21.63
CA MET A 405 -30.43 -8.30 21.96
C MET A 405 -30.68 -9.79 21.68
N ILE A 406 -31.91 -10.27 21.93
CA ILE A 406 -32.32 -11.63 21.58
C ILE A 406 -32.28 -11.82 20.06
N GLN A 407 -32.83 -10.87 19.29
CA GLN A 407 -32.76 -10.92 17.82
C GLN A 407 -31.32 -10.87 17.32
N TYR A 408 -30.45 -10.07 17.95
CA TYR A 408 -29.03 -10.05 17.63
C TYR A 408 -28.37 -11.42 17.90
N ASN A 409 -28.57 -12.00 19.09
CA ASN A 409 -27.99 -13.30 19.46
C ASN A 409 -28.37 -14.39 18.45
N LEU A 410 -29.65 -14.44 18.04
CA LEU A 410 -30.13 -15.39 17.03
C LEU A 410 -29.47 -15.19 15.67
N LYS A 411 -29.37 -13.94 15.20
CA LYS A 411 -28.71 -13.61 13.92
C LYS A 411 -27.22 -13.92 13.97
N PHE A 412 -26.56 -13.62 15.08
CA PHE A 412 -25.14 -13.86 15.27
C PHE A 412 -24.82 -15.36 15.33
N GLU A 413 -25.60 -16.15 16.08
CA GLU A 413 -25.45 -17.61 16.11
C GLU A 413 -25.59 -18.20 14.70
N THR A 414 -26.63 -17.81 13.98
CA THR A 414 -26.87 -18.26 12.59
C THR A 414 -25.71 -17.88 11.67
N ALA A 415 -25.21 -16.65 11.75
CA ALA A 415 -24.08 -16.20 10.93
C ALA A 415 -22.79 -16.96 11.24
N VAL A 416 -22.52 -17.23 12.52
CA VAL A 416 -21.36 -18.01 12.97
C VAL A 416 -21.45 -19.45 12.46
N GLU A 417 -22.63 -20.09 12.54
CA GLU A 417 -22.85 -21.44 12.01
C GLU A 417 -22.63 -21.49 10.49
N GLN A 418 -23.17 -20.52 9.74
CA GLN A 418 -22.94 -20.41 8.30
C GLN A 418 -21.45 -20.26 7.97
N CYS A 419 -20.73 -19.43 8.71
CA CYS A 419 -19.29 -19.26 8.53
C CYS A 419 -18.53 -20.57 8.83
N LEU A 420 -18.90 -21.27 9.90
CA LEU A 420 -18.33 -22.59 10.23
C LEU A 420 -18.54 -23.62 9.12
N VAL A 421 -19.72 -23.66 8.51
CA VAL A 421 -20.00 -24.54 7.37
C VAL A 421 -19.01 -24.25 6.24
N GLN A 422 -18.86 -22.97 5.85
CA GLN A 422 -17.95 -22.57 4.77
C GLN A 422 -16.49 -22.92 5.08
N LEU A 423 -16.01 -22.58 6.28
CA LEU A 423 -14.63 -22.88 6.69
C LEU A 423 -14.35 -24.40 6.71
N SER A 424 -15.31 -25.19 7.21
CA SER A 424 -15.18 -26.65 7.30
C SER A 424 -15.08 -27.28 5.91
N GLN A 425 -15.88 -26.79 4.96
CA GLN A 425 -15.79 -27.21 3.55
C GLN A 425 -14.42 -26.89 2.94
N LYS A 426 -13.77 -25.80 3.33
CA LYS A 426 -12.43 -25.44 2.82
C LYS A 426 -11.29 -26.29 3.39
N VAL A 427 -11.48 -26.89 4.57
CA VAL A 427 -10.54 -27.92 5.07
C VAL A 427 -10.60 -29.17 4.19
N GLY A 428 -11.81 -29.60 3.82
CA GLY A 428 -12.04 -30.76 2.95
C GLY A 428 -11.84 -32.12 3.62
N ASP A 429 -11.47 -32.17 4.90
CA ASP A 429 -11.32 -33.38 5.70
C ASP A 429 -11.85 -33.16 7.11
N ALA A 430 -12.68 -34.07 7.59
CA ALA A 430 -13.26 -34.02 8.94
C ALA A 430 -12.22 -34.31 10.04
N GLY A 431 -11.16 -35.08 9.75
CA GLY A 431 -10.15 -35.51 10.74
C GLY A 431 -9.57 -34.36 11.58
N PRO A 432 -8.95 -33.34 10.97
CA PRO A 432 -8.41 -32.19 11.71
C PRO A 432 -9.44 -31.43 12.54
N ILE A 433 -10.71 -31.41 12.11
CA ILE A 433 -11.79 -30.72 12.85
C ILE A 433 -12.19 -31.54 14.10
N LEU A 434 -12.21 -32.86 13.98
CA LEU A 434 -12.41 -33.77 15.11
C LEU A 434 -11.29 -33.63 16.15
N ASP A 435 -10.04 -33.43 15.72
CA ASP A 435 -8.92 -33.18 16.63
C ASP A 435 -9.11 -31.87 17.41
N ILE A 436 -9.59 -30.79 16.78
CA ILE A 436 -9.95 -29.55 17.47
C ILE A 436 -11.02 -29.82 18.53
N MET A 437 -12.08 -30.55 18.16
CA MET A 437 -13.17 -30.89 19.08
C MET A 437 -12.67 -31.70 20.29
N ALA A 438 -11.75 -32.64 20.09
CA ALA A 438 -11.14 -33.42 21.16
C ALA A 438 -10.35 -32.51 22.12
N VAL A 439 -9.46 -31.66 21.61
CA VAL A 439 -8.70 -30.69 22.42
C VAL A 439 -9.61 -29.74 23.20
N MET A 440 -10.69 -29.27 22.57
CA MET A 440 -11.67 -28.42 23.25
C MET A 440 -12.35 -29.15 24.41
N LEU A 441 -12.72 -30.42 24.24
CA LEU A 441 -13.31 -31.24 25.31
C LEU A 441 -12.32 -31.57 26.44
N GLU A 442 -11.03 -31.72 26.15
CA GLU A 442 -9.99 -31.87 27.18
C GLU A 442 -9.89 -30.62 28.07
N SER A 443 -10.16 -29.43 27.51
CA SER A 443 -10.15 -28.15 28.22
C SER A 443 -11.44 -27.84 29.01
N MET A 444 -12.29 -28.84 29.25
CA MET A 444 -13.59 -28.66 29.90
C MET A 444 -13.46 -28.09 31.32
N SER A 445 -14.25 -27.07 31.62
CA SER A 445 -14.29 -26.45 32.95
C SER A 445 -15.17 -27.25 33.92
N ASN A 446 -14.83 -27.22 35.20
CA ASN A 446 -15.68 -27.76 36.28
C ASN A 446 -16.97 -26.93 36.52
N ILE A 447 -17.09 -25.76 35.89
CA ILE A 447 -18.29 -24.92 35.98
C ILE A 447 -19.37 -25.47 35.04
N THR A 448 -20.49 -25.96 35.60
CA THR A 448 -21.56 -26.66 34.87
C THR A 448 -22.06 -25.91 33.63
N VAL A 449 -22.31 -24.60 33.76
CA VAL A 449 -22.80 -23.78 32.64
C VAL A 449 -21.76 -23.71 31.51
N MET A 450 -20.48 -23.54 31.87
CA MET A 450 -19.38 -23.50 30.91
C MET A 450 -19.12 -24.85 30.23
N ALA A 451 -19.33 -25.96 30.95
CA ALA A 451 -19.25 -27.30 30.39
C ALA A 451 -20.40 -27.58 29.41
N ARG A 452 -21.64 -27.21 29.77
CA ARG A 452 -22.81 -27.37 28.92
C ARG A 452 -22.69 -26.61 27.60
N THR A 453 -22.24 -25.35 27.63
CA THR A 453 -22.06 -24.55 26.41
C THR A 453 -20.95 -25.10 25.52
N LEU A 454 -19.87 -25.63 26.11
CA LEU A 454 -18.81 -26.31 25.37
C LEU A 454 -19.34 -27.56 24.66
N ILE A 455 -20.04 -28.43 25.38
CA ILE A 455 -20.62 -29.66 24.82
C ILE A 455 -21.61 -29.31 23.69
N ALA A 456 -22.45 -28.29 23.88
CA ALA A 456 -23.39 -27.83 22.86
C ALA A 456 -22.66 -27.34 21.59
N ALA A 457 -21.62 -26.52 21.72
CA ALA A 457 -20.84 -26.03 20.59
C ALA A 457 -20.12 -27.16 19.84
N VAL A 458 -19.52 -28.11 20.57
CA VAL A 458 -18.89 -29.29 19.98
C VAL A 458 -19.92 -30.17 19.27
N PHE A 459 -21.08 -30.40 19.87
CA PHE A 459 -22.17 -31.16 19.27
C PHE A 459 -22.69 -30.50 17.98
N ARG A 460 -22.90 -29.18 17.98
CA ARG A 460 -23.28 -28.44 16.77
C ARG A 460 -22.20 -28.51 15.69
N THR A 461 -20.94 -28.37 16.07
CA THR A 461 -19.82 -28.54 15.13
C THR A 461 -19.81 -29.95 14.52
N ALA A 462 -20.06 -30.99 15.31
CA ALA A 462 -20.17 -32.37 14.82
C ALA A 462 -21.27 -32.53 13.77
N GLN A 463 -22.41 -31.87 13.97
CA GLN A 463 -23.52 -31.88 13.00
C GLN A 463 -23.14 -31.17 11.70
N ILE A 464 -22.44 -30.03 11.78
CA ILE A 464 -21.96 -29.28 10.61
C ILE A 464 -21.00 -30.12 9.76
N ILE A 465 -20.05 -30.82 10.39
CA ILE A 465 -19.03 -31.58 9.67
C ILE A 465 -19.48 -33.00 9.27
N ALA A 466 -20.68 -33.44 9.66
CA ALA A 466 -21.16 -34.79 9.39
C ALA A 466 -21.21 -35.13 7.89
N ALA A 467 -21.34 -34.12 7.02
CA ALA A 467 -21.36 -34.27 5.57
C ALA A 467 -19.95 -34.20 4.92
N ILE A 468 -18.89 -33.95 5.70
CA ILE A 468 -17.52 -33.81 5.21
C ILE A 468 -16.82 -35.17 5.24
N PRO A 469 -16.12 -35.57 4.17
CA PRO A 469 -15.41 -36.85 4.13
C PRO A 469 -14.30 -36.90 5.19
N ASN A 470 -14.06 -38.09 5.76
CA ASN A 470 -13.00 -38.33 6.74
C ASN A 470 -11.80 -39.03 6.07
N LEU A 471 -11.10 -38.28 5.24
CA LEU A 471 -9.99 -38.78 4.41
C LEU A 471 -8.81 -39.25 5.28
N SER A 472 -8.57 -38.58 6.42
CA SER A 472 -7.55 -38.98 7.39
C SER A 472 -7.80 -40.39 7.95
N TYR A 473 -9.06 -40.75 8.21
CA TYR A 473 -9.43 -42.08 8.70
C TYR A 473 -9.38 -43.13 7.59
N GLU A 474 -9.86 -42.81 6.38
CA GLU A 474 -9.78 -43.73 5.23
C GLU A 474 -8.34 -44.09 4.87
N ASN A 475 -7.41 -43.13 4.90
CA ASN A 475 -6.01 -43.39 4.61
C ASN A 475 -5.34 -44.26 5.69
N LYS A 476 -5.67 -44.05 6.98
CA LYS A 476 -5.21 -44.91 8.08
C LYS A 476 -5.79 -46.32 7.98
N ALA A 477 -7.06 -46.45 7.61
CA ALA A 477 -7.71 -47.74 7.41
C ALA A 477 -7.13 -48.51 6.21
N ARG A 478 -6.83 -47.84 5.10
CA ARG A 478 -6.17 -48.46 3.92
C ARG A 478 -4.74 -48.92 4.20
N LEU A 479 -4.00 -48.27 5.10
CA LEU A 479 -2.67 -48.69 5.55
C LEU A 479 -2.71 -49.90 6.51
N LEU A 480 -3.88 -50.22 7.07
CA LEU A 480 -4.09 -51.32 8.01
C LEU A 480 -4.71 -52.58 7.36
N ILE A 481 -5.00 -52.53 6.06
CA ILE A 481 -5.45 -53.69 5.28
C ILE A 481 -4.25 -54.16 4.44
N PRO A 482 -3.70 -55.37 4.70
CA PRO A 482 -2.51 -55.88 4.02
C PRO A 482 -2.70 -56.13 2.52
#